data_AF-A0A7J7M378-F1
#
_entry.id   AF-A0A7J7M378-F1
#
_cell.length_a   1.000
_cell.length_b   1.000
_cell.length_c   1.000
_cell.angle_alpha   90.00
_cell.angle_beta   90.00
_cell.angle_gamma   90.00
#
_symmetry.space_group_name_H-M   'P 1'
#
loop_
_entity.id
_entity.type
_entity.pdbx_description
1 polymer ?
#
loop_
_entity_poly.entity_id
_entity_poly.type
_entity_poly.pdbx_seq_one_letter_code
_entity_poly.pdbx_strand_id
1 'polypeptide(L)'
;MIGKAIQTTCKNVLNEAENLFVYMSSPAPSERVFEISGLPKMGVYDVNFGWGRPKKYELIYTCSLSECGDNANRSLEFSIILKKHEMNAFASIFHKTLNCLLNASSAMPMYRVNNLLLFM
;
A
#
# COMPACT_ATOMS: atom_id res chain seq x y z
N MET A 1 21.08 27.39 9.17
CA MET A 1 20.97 26.84 7.80
C MET A 1 20.03 25.64 7.70
N ILE A 2 20.00 24.72 8.68
CA ILE A 2 19.10 23.55 8.68
C ILE A 2 17.59 23.89 8.68
N GLY A 3 17.15 24.87 9.47
CA GLY A 3 15.72 25.22 9.55
C GLY A 3 15.11 25.70 8.23
N LYS A 4 15.89 26.42 7.41
CA LYS A 4 15.45 26.89 6.09
C LYS A 4 15.34 25.73 5.09
N ALA A 5 16.24 24.75 5.18
CA ALA A 5 16.16 23.54 4.36
C ALA A 5 14.91 22.72 4.71
N ILE A 6 14.66 22.47 6.00
CA ILE A 6 13.47 21.74 6.48
C ILE A 6 12.19 22.45 6.01
N GLN A 7 12.10 23.77 6.17
CA GLN A 7 10.92 24.54 5.78
C GLN A 7 10.65 24.44 4.27
N THR A 8 11.68 24.51 3.44
CA THR A 8 11.53 24.39 1.98
C THR A 8 11.10 22.98 1.58
N THR A 9 11.70 21.93 2.19
CA THR A 9 11.30 20.54 1.95
C THR A 9 9.83 20.30 2.32
N CYS A 10 9.40 20.74 3.51
CA CYS A 10 8.01 20.59 3.93
C CYS A 10 7.03 21.32 2.99
N LYS A 11 7.36 22.55 2.56
CA LYS A 11 6.52 23.30 1.62
C LYS A 11 6.38 22.60 0.27
N ASN A 12 7.46 22.04 -0.25
CA ASN A 12 7.42 21.34 -1.53
C ASN A 12 6.56 20.08 -1.46
N VAL A 13 6.73 19.27 -0.40
CA VAL A 13 5.91 18.06 -0.19
C VAL A 13 4.43 18.41 -0.04
N LEU A 14 4.10 19.49 0.68
CA LEU A 14 2.71 19.95 0.83
C LEU A 14 2.13 20.42 -0.51
N ASN A 15 2.87 21.21 -1.29
CA ASN A 15 2.43 21.63 -2.62
C ASN A 15 2.21 20.43 -3.56
N GLU A 16 3.06 19.40 -3.49
CA GLU A 16 2.89 18.17 -4.26
C GLU A 16 1.61 17.42 -3.85
N ALA A 17 1.34 17.31 -2.54
CA ALA A 17 0.13 16.70 -2.03
C ALA A 17 -1.14 17.47 -2.40
N GLU A 18 -1.10 18.82 -2.35
CA GLU A 18 -2.22 19.67 -2.76
C GLU A 18 -2.50 19.54 -4.26
N ASN A 19 -1.47 19.52 -5.11
CA ASN A 19 -1.63 19.30 -6.55
C ASN A 19 -2.16 17.90 -6.87
N LEU A 20 -1.71 16.88 -6.15
CA LEU A 20 -2.23 15.51 -6.27
C LEU A 20 -3.71 15.46 -5.87
N PHE A 21 -4.09 16.13 -4.80
CA PHE A 21 -5.48 16.22 -4.34
C PHE A 21 -6.38 16.91 -5.38
N VAL A 22 -5.92 18.01 -5.98
CA VAL A 22 -6.64 18.70 -7.06
C VAL A 22 -6.78 17.80 -8.29
N TYR A 23 -5.74 17.05 -8.66
CA TYR A 23 -5.78 16.10 -9.76
C TYR A 23 -6.78 14.95 -9.51
N MET A 24 -6.76 14.36 -8.31
CA MET A 24 -7.67 13.29 -7.90
C MET A 24 -9.13 13.76 -7.75
N SER A 25 -9.33 15.03 -7.39
CA SER A 25 -10.66 15.65 -7.23
C SER A 25 -11.21 16.25 -8.53
N SER A 26 -10.37 16.36 -9.58
CA SER A 26 -10.80 16.80 -10.89
C SER A 26 -11.68 15.73 -11.54
N PRO A 27 -12.75 16.08 -12.25
CA PRO A 27 -13.53 15.13 -13.03
C PRO A 27 -12.69 14.59 -14.20
N ALA A 28 -11.87 13.58 -13.92
CA ALA A 28 -11.12 12.85 -14.93
C ALA A 28 -12.08 12.05 -15.83
N PRO A 29 -11.79 11.92 -17.13
CA PRO A 29 -12.65 11.19 -18.06
C PRO A 29 -12.60 9.68 -17.77
N SER A 30 -13.51 9.17 -16.95
CA SER A 30 -13.89 7.74 -16.84
C SER A 30 -12.80 6.69 -16.58
N GLU A 31 -11.53 7.06 -16.44
CA GLU A 31 -10.49 6.16 -15.98
C GLU A 31 -10.73 5.88 -14.50
N ARG A 32 -10.81 4.59 -14.16
CA ARG A 32 -11.07 4.13 -12.79
C ARG A 32 -9.87 4.50 -11.91
N VAL A 33 -9.92 5.69 -11.32
CA VAL A 33 -8.94 6.13 -10.34
C VAL A 33 -9.05 5.24 -9.10
N PHE A 34 -7.98 4.51 -8.79
CA PHE A 34 -7.84 3.78 -7.53
C PHE A 34 -6.95 4.58 -6.60
N GLU A 35 -7.54 5.10 -5.53
CA GLU A 35 -6.78 5.68 -4.41
C GLU A 35 -6.32 4.53 -3.49
N ILE A 36 -5.02 4.46 -3.24
CA ILE A 36 -4.42 3.53 -2.29
C ILE A 36 -4.03 4.33 -1.05
N SER A 37 -4.66 4.01 0.07
CA SER A 37 -4.39 4.65 1.37
C SER A 37 -3.54 3.75 2.27
N GLY A 38 -2.64 4.34 3.06
CA GLY A 38 -1.89 3.62 4.10
C GLY A 38 -0.42 3.45 3.80
N LEU A 39 0.34 3.25 4.88
CA LEU A 39 1.80 3.11 4.86
C LEU A 39 2.21 1.86 5.63
N PRO A 40 3.12 1.01 5.10
CA PRO A 40 3.57 -0.22 5.75
C PRO A 40 4.30 -0.06 7.10
N LYS A 41 4.49 1.16 7.60
CA LYS A 41 5.21 1.46 8.86
C LYS A 41 4.51 2.53 9.67
N MET A 42 3.20 2.46 9.76
CA MET A 42 2.41 3.45 10.48
C MET A 42 2.42 3.23 12.01
N GLY A 43 3.08 2.16 12.50
CA GLY A 43 3.28 1.92 13.94
C GLY A 43 1.99 1.64 14.71
N VAL A 44 0.90 1.30 14.01
CA VAL A 44 -0.42 1.16 14.63
C VAL A 44 -0.46 0.03 15.66
N TYR A 45 0.24 -1.06 15.38
CA TYR A 45 0.34 -2.20 16.28
C TYR A 45 1.22 -1.95 17.51
N ASP A 46 1.99 -0.86 17.54
CA ASP A 46 2.82 -0.46 18.70
C ASP A 46 2.04 0.40 19.70
N VAL A 47 0.86 0.92 19.34
CA VAL A 47 0.04 1.77 20.21
C VAL A 47 -0.50 0.97 21.39
N ASN A 48 -0.38 1.50 22.61
CA ASN A 48 -0.95 0.90 23.82
C ASN A 48 -1.55 1.98 24.72
N PHE A 49 -2.87 1.98 24.85
CA PHE A 49 -3.61 2.92 25.71
C PHE A 49 -3.73 2.46 27.18
N GLY A 50 -3.10 1.34 27.53
CA GLY A 50 -3.19 0.72 28.87
C GLY A 50 -4.03 -0.56 28.91
N TRP A 51 -4.68 -0.94 27.81
CA TRP A 51 -5.48 -2.17 27.69
C TRP A 51 -4.84 -3.24 26.79
N GLY A 52 -3.57 -3.04 26.43
CA GLY A 52 -2.84 -3.90 25.50
C GLY A 52 -2.78 -3.32 24.08
N ARG A 53 -2.03 -4.01 23.22
CA ARG A 53 -1.82 -3.62 21.82
C ARG A 53 -2.99 -4.07 20.92
N PRO A 54 -3.27 -3.35 19.82
CA PRO A 54 -4.25 -3.76 18.83
C PRO A 54 -3.95 -5.16 18.30
N LYS A 55 -4.99 -5.99 18.18
CA LYS A 55 -4.91 -7.29 17.51
C LYS A 55 -5.15 -7.20 16.00
N LYS A 56 -5.85 -6.15 15.56
CA LYS A 56 -6.22 -5.91 14.18
C LYS A 56 -6.39 -4.41 13.95
N TYR A 57 -5.96 -3.95 12.78
CA TYR A 57 -6.15 -2.60 12.30
C TYR A 57 -6.78 -2.64 10.90
N GLU A 58 -7.82 -1.84 10.66
CA GLU A 58 -8.44 -1.73 9.33
C GLU A 58 -8.52 -0.27 8.90
N LEU A 59 -7.95 0.01 7.73
CA LEU A 59 -8.10 1.28 7.01
C LEU A 59 -9.30 1.16 6.06
N ILE A 60 -10.39 1.84 6.40
CA ILE A 60 -11.60 1.87 5.57
C ILE A 60 -11.39 2.88 4.43
N TYR A 61 -10.79 2.40 3.34
CA TYR A 61 -10.59 3.13 2.08
C TYR A 61 -10.92 2.20 0.90
N THR A 62 -11.12 2.76 -0.30
CA THR A 62 -11.41 1.98 -1.51
C THR A 62 -10.34 0.92 -1.76
N CYS A 63 -9.07 1.29 -1.58
CA CYS A 63 -7.93 0.38 -1.51
C CYS A 63 -6.99 0.87 -0.40
N SER A 64 -6.46 -0.02 0.43
CA SER A 64 -5.49 0.33 1.46
C SER A 64 -4.38 -0.69 1.60
N LEU A 65 -3.25 -0.22 2.15
CA LEU A 65 -2.03 -1.00 2.35
C LEU A 65 -1.46 -0.72 3.73
N SER A 66 -1.23 -1.77 4.52
CA SER A 66 -0.72 -1.67 5.89
C SER A 66 0.18 -2.85 6.24
N GLU A 67 0.96 -2.67 7.32
CA GLU A 67 1.68 -3.79 7.92
C GLU A 67 0.69 -4.84 8.45
N CYS A 68 1.05 -6.11 8.34
CA CYS A 68 0.32 -7.17 9.01
C CYS A 68 0.58 -7.14 10.51
N GLY A 69 -0.47 -7.31 11.31
CA GLY A 69 -0.35 -7.31 12.78
C GLY A 69 0.32 -8.55 13.36
N ASP A 70 0.57 -9.56 12.53
CA ASP A 70 1.28 -10.77 12.94
C ASP A 70 2.79 -10.53 12.92
N ASN A 71 3.36 -10.31 14.11
CA ASN A 71 4.79 -10.07 14.31
C ASN A 71 5.70 -11.22 13.86
N ALA A 72 5.15 -12.40 13.52
CA ALA A 72 5.95 -13.55 13.10
C ALA A 72 6.58 -13.35 11.72
N ASN A 73 5.91 -12.66 10.80
CA ASN A 73 6.37 -12.43 9.43
C ASN A 73 6.18 -10.97 9.05
N ARG A 74 7.14 -10.35 8.36
CA ARG A 74 7.01 -8.99 7.78
C ARG A 74 6.06 -8.98 6.57
N SER A 75 4.85 -9.47 6.76
CA SER A 75 3.80 -9.52 5.75
C SER A 75 3.09 -8.19 5.62
N LEU A 76 2.52 -7.99 4.44
CA LEU A 76 1.78 -6.79 4.08
C LEU A 76 0.31 -7.17 3.95
N GLU A 77 -0.56 -6.39 4.58
CA GLU A 77 -2.00 -6.47 4.41
C GLU A 77 -2.43 -5.42 3.39
N PHE A 78 -3.25 -5.82 2.43
CA PHE A 78 -3.95 -4.89 1.55
C PHE A 78 -5.45 -5.11 1.71
N SER A 79 -6.23 -4.04 1.81
CA SER A 79 -7.68 -4.10 1.90
C SER A 79 -8.29 -3.45 0.66
N ILE A 80 -9.38 -4.01 0.14
CA ILE A 80 -10.10 -3.45 -1.01
C ILE A 80 -11.60 -3.59 -0.79
N ILE A 81 -12.36 -2.57 -1.16
CA ILE A 81 -13.82 -2.57 -1.04
C ILE A 81 -14.41 -2.68 -2.45
N LEU A 82 -15.08 -3.81 -2.74
CA LEU A 82 -15.71 -4.10 -4.04
C LEU A 82 -17.11 -4.67 -3.85
N LYS A 83 -17.95 -4.65 -4.89
CA LYS A 83 -19.21 -5.39 -4.87
C LYS A 83 -18.93 -6.90 -4.79
N LYS A 84 -19.84 -7.67 -4.23
CA LYS A 84 -19.67 -9.13 -4.01
C LYS A 84 -19.21 -9.89 -5.26
N HIS A 85 -19.80 -9.63 -6.42
CA HIS A 85 -19.43 -10.32 -7.66
C HIS A 85 -18.01 -9.93 -8.15
N GLU A 86 -17.62 -8.67 -7.96
CA GLU A 86 -16.28 -8.18 -8.29
C GLU A 86 -15.23 -8.74 -7.32
N MET A 87 -15.53 -8.81 -6.03
CA MET A 87 -14.66 -9.43 -5.02
C MET A 87 -14.39 -10.91 -5.32
N ASN A 88 -15.42 -11.65 -5.76
CA ASN A 88 -15.25 -13.05 -6.16
C ASN A 88 -14.32 -13.20 -7.37
N ALA A 89 -14.50 -12.35 -8.38
CA ALA A 89 -13.62 -12.34 -9.55
C ALA A 89 -12.19 -11.95 -9.18
N PHE A 90 -12.03 -10.92 -8.34
CA PHE A 90 -10.75 -10.47 -7.81
C PHE A 90 -10.03 -11.60 -7.08
N ALA A 91 -10.69 -12.28 -6.13
CA ALA A 91 -10.09 -13.36 -5.36
C ALA A 91 -9.57 -14.50 -6.25
N SER A 92 -10.35 -14.87 -7.29
CA SER A 92 -9.94 -15.90 -8.24
C SER A 92 -8.71 -15.49 -9.05
N ILE A 93 -8.67 -14.26 -9.55
CA ILE A 93 -7.55 -13.75 -10.34
C ILE A 93 -6.30 -13.61 -9.46
N PHE A 94 -6.47 -13.03 -8.27
CA PHE A 94 -5.39 -12.80 -7.31
C PHE A 94 -4.70 -14.11 -6.93
N HIS A 95 -5.48 -15.14 -6.57
CA HIS A 95 -4.93 -16.45 -6.20
C HIS A 95 -4.19 -17.11 -7.37
N LYS A 96 -4.77 -17.08 -8.57
CA LYS A 96 -4.13 -17.63 -9.78
C LYS A 96 -2.79 -16.95 -10.07
N THR A 97 -2.78 -15.62 -10.06
CA THR A 97 -1.58 -14.82 -10.37
C THR A 97 -0.49 -15.05 -9.33
N LEU A 98 -0.83 -15.06 -8.03
CA LEU A 98 0.14 -15.36 -6.97
C LEU A 98 0.78 -16.73 -7.15
N ASN A 99 -0.02 -17.77 -7.42
CA ASN A 99 0.51 -19.11 -7.63
C ASN A 99 1.42 -19.15 -8.87
N CYS A 100 1.05 -18.48 -9.96
CA CYS A 100 1.91 -18.37 -11.15
C CYS A 100 3.25 -17.70 -10.82
N LEU A 101 3.24 -16.58 -10.07
CA LEU A 101 4.46 -15.87 -9.69
C LEU A 101 5.36 -16.68 -8.76
N LEU A 102 4.79 -17.38 -7.78
CA LEU A 102 5.55 -18.25 -6.89
C LEU A 102 6.19 -19.41 -7.65
N ASN A 103 5.44 -20.03 -8.56
CA ASN A 103 5.96 -21.10 -9.40
C ASN A 103 7.04 -20.60 -10.37
N ALA A 104 6.88 -19.41 -10.96
CA ALA A 104 7.88 -18.80 -11.84
C ALA A 104 9.16 -18.40 -11.07
N SER A 105 9.03 -17.87 -9.85
CA SER A 105 10.15 -17.52 -8.97
C SER A 105 10.97 -18.74 -8.54
N SER A 106 10.37 -19.94 -8.52
CA SER A 106 11.11 -21.19 -8.26
C SER A 106 11.92 -21.68 -9.46
N ALA A 107 11.63 -21.15 -10.66
CA ALA A 107 12.24 -21.56 -11.93
C ALA A 107 13.27 -20.56 -12.49
N MET A 108 13.38 -19.35 -11.91
CA MET A 108 14.25 -18.28 -12.42
C MET A 108 15.34 -17.88 -11.39
N PRO A 109 16.63 -17.83 -11.78
CA PRO A 109 17.69 -17.36 -10.89
C PRO A 109 17.56 -15.86 -10.62
N MET A 110 17.59 -15.49 -9.33
CA MET A 110 17.45 -14.12 -8.84
C MET A 110 18.69 -13.28 -9.14
N TYR A 111 18.58 -12.28 -10.01
CA TYR A 111 19.63 -11.28 -10.23
C TYR A 111 19.26 -9.94 -9.63
N ARG A 112 20.16 -9.43 -8.77
CA ARG A 112 20.03 -8.14 -8.10
C ARG A 112 20.63 -7.05 -9.00
N VAL A 113 19.79 -6.19 -9.55
CA VAL A 113 20.23 -4.94 -10.19
C VAL A 113 19.58 -3.76 -9.49
N ASN A 114 20.42 -2.91 -8.87
CA ASN A 114 20.08 -1.58 -8.34
C ASN A 114 18.72 -1.45 -7.66
N ASN A 115 18.56 -2.15 -6.53
CA ASN A 115 17.47 -1.99 -5.56
C ASN A 115 16.03 -2.18 -6.07
N LEU A 116 15.84 -2.71 -7.28
CA LEU A 116 14.54 -3.12 -7.80
C LEU A 116 14.57 -4.61 -8.12
N LEU A 117 13.61 -5.34 -7.54
CA LEU A 117 13.32 -6.73 -7.91
C LEU A 117 12.51 -6.70 -9.21
N LEU A 118 13.16 -7.03 -10.32
CA LEU A 118 12.48 -7.25 -11.60
C LEU A 118 12.25 -8.75 -11.78
N PHE A 119 11.01 -9.15 -12.03
CA PHE A 119 10.68 -10.48 -12.57
C PHE A 119 10.71 -10.35 -14.10
N MET A 120 11.58 -11.10 -14.77
CA MET A 120 11.54 -11.30 -16.23
C MET A 120 11.56 -12.79 -16.52
#